data_AF-A0A9D9ET54-F1
#
_entry.id   AF-A0A9D9ET54-F1
#
_cell.length_a   1.000
_cell.length_b   1.000
_cell.length_c   1.000
_cell.angle_alpha   90.00
_cell.angle_beta   90.00
_cell.angle_gamma   90.00
#
_symmetry.space_group_name_H-M   'P 1'
#
loop_
_entity.id
_entity.type
_entity.pdbx_description
1 polymer ?
#
loop_
_entity_poly.entity_id
_entity_poly.type
_entity_poly.pdbx_seq_one_letter_code
_entity_poly.pdbx_strand_id
1 'polypeptide(L)'
;MQLNRIIILLAIVFSQSCTEEPVINSYSVSVTNNTNSLLEIRCFSERKLLVQKTIGQMESIKLCEYTGEFFYGLSGCEKDSLVIQFENSKGYIDVRLRNKENNYRFENEKSIFVQGNWFENMGNAYEFLVSQEDFENANELPE
;
A
#
# COMPACT_ATOMS: atom_id res chain seq x y z
N MET A 1 3.59 -29.06 54.50
CA MET A 1 2.28 -28.50 54.04
C MET A 1 2.38 -27.18 53.26
N GLN A 2 3.58 -26.60 53.04
CA GLN A 2 3.73 -25.35 52.27
C GLN A 2 4.04 -25.54 50.78
N LEU A 3 4.70 -26.66 50.40
CA LEU A 3 5.06 -26.94 48.99
C LEU A 3 3.82 -27.11 48.09
N ASN A 4 2.79 -27.81 48.55
CA ASN A 4 1.53 -28.00 47.80
C ASN A 4 0.76 -26.69 47.59
N ARG A 5 0.93 -25.68 48.46
CA ARG A 5 0.28 -24.37 48.30
C ARG A 5 0.96 -23.51 47.23
N ILE A 6 2.28 -23.64 47.08
CA ILE A 6 3.07 -22.93 46.06
C ILE A 6 2.75 -23.47 44.65
N ILE A 7 2.60 -24.79 44.51
CA ILE A 7 2.27 -25.43 43.22
C ILE A 7 0.90 -24.99 42.70
N ILE A 8 -0.09 -24.84 43.59
CA ILE A 8 -1.44 -24.37 43.22
C ILE A 8 -1.41 -22.90 42.79
N LEU A 9 -0.62 -22.05 43.45
CA LEU A 9 -0.46 -20.64 43.08
C LEU A 9 0.22 -20.47 41.72
N LEU A 10 1.23 -21.29 41.40
CA LEU A 10 1.89 -21.28 40.09
C LEU A 10 0.95 -21.76 38.96
N ALA A 11 0.09 -22.74 39.20
CA ALA A 11 -0.85 -23.25 38.20
C ALA A 11 -1.92 -22.21 37.80
N ILE A 12 -2.33 -21.33 38.71
CA ILE A 12 -3.31 -20.27 38.44
C ILE A 12 -2.71 -19.18 37.53
N VAL A 13 -1.43 -18.86 37.69
CA VAL A 13 -0.74 -17.82 36.88
C VAL A 13 -0.58 -18.24 35.42
N PHE A 14 -0.40 -19.55 35.13
CA PHE A 14 -0.28 -20.04 33.74
C PHE A 14 -1.63 -20.20 33.01
N SER A 15 -2.76 -20.13 33.71
CA SER A 15 -4.09 -20.25 33.08
C SER A 15 -4.64 -18.93 32.50
N GLN A 16 -3.93 -17.81 32.66
CA GLN A 16 -4.38 -16.49 32.16
C GLN A 16 -3.64 -15.99 30.93
N SER A 17 -2.71 -16.75 30.35
CA SER A 17 -2.10 -16.39 29.07
C SER A 17 -2.93 -16.91 27.89
N CYS A 18 -4.17 -16.43 27.77
CA CYS A 18 -4.82 -16.38 26.46
C CYS A 18 -4.22 -15.18 25.74
N THR A 19 -3.20 -15.40 24.92
CA THR A 19 -2.85 -14.42 23.89
C THR A 19 -4.02 -14.37 22.93
N GLU A 20 -4.68 -13.21 22.79
CA GLU A 20 -5.66 -13.02 21.72
C GLU A 20 -4.95 -13.29 20.39
N GLU A 21 -5.54 -14.17 19.57
CA GLU A 21 -5.00 -14.42 18.24
C GLU A 21 -5.10 -13.13 17.42
N PRO A 22 -4.07 -12.79 16.63
CA PRO A 22 -4.12 -11.61 15.79
C PRO A 22 -5.30 -11.73 14.81
N VAL A 23 -6.13 -10.69 14.75
CA VAL A 23 -7.24 -10.62 13.79
C VAL A 23 -6.66 -10.36 12.41
N ILE A 24 -6.64 -11.39 11.57
CA ILE A 24 -6.14 -11.29 10.19
C ILE A 24 -7.28 -10.86 9.27
N ASN A 25 -7.09 -9.73 8.59
CA ASN A 25 -7.99 -9.22 7.56
C ASN A 25 -7.40 -9.44 6.17
N SER A 26 -8.27 -9.50 5.16
CA SER A 26 -7.88 -9.43 3.75
C SER A 26 -8.02 -8.01 3.26
N TYR A 27 -6.97 -7.46 2.67
CA TYR A 27 -6.92 -6.10 2.12
C TYR A 27 -6.72 -6.13 0.61
N SER A 28 -7.38 -5.23 -0.11
CA SER A 28 -7.10 -4.97 -1.52
C SER A 28 -6.58 -3.56 -1.73
N VAL A 29 -5.67 -3.41 -2.69
CA VAL A 29 -5.10 -2.12 -3.11
C VAL A 29 -5.44 -1.91 -4.58
N SER A 30 -6.12 -0.81 -4.86
CA SER A 30 -6.44 -0.38 -6.22
C SER A 30 -5.88 1.01 -6.50
N VAL A 31 -5.78 1.35 -7.78
CA VAL A 31 -5.52 2.72 -8.23
C VAL A 31 -6.66 3.19 -9.09
N THR A 32 -7.16 4.38 -8.78
CA THR A 32 -8.27 5.03 -9.50
C THR A 32 -7.73 6.21 -10.29
N ASN A 33 -7.97 6.24 -11.59
CA ASN A 33 -7.62 7.35 -12.47
C ASN A 33 -8.77 8.36 -12.49
N ASN A 34 -8.65 9.44 -11.72
CA ASN A 34 -9.59 10.55 -11.73
C ASN A 34 -9.02 11.77 -12.48
N THR A 35 -8.36 11.50 -13.61
CA THR A 35 -7.86 12.49 -14.55
C THR A 35 -8.62 12.39 -15.87
N ASN A 36 -8.44 13.39 -16.75
CA ASN A 36 -8.98 13.37 -18.10
C ASN A 36 -8.04 12.72 -19.15
N SER A 37 -7.00 12.00 -18.72
CA SER A 37 -6.02 11.33 -19.60
C SER A 37 -5.88 9.85 -19.24
N LEU A 38 -5.32 9.04 -20.16
CA LEU A 38 -4.91 7.68 -19.83
C LEU A 38 -3.68 7.71 -18.92
N LEU A 39 -3.59 6.74 -18.03
CA LEU A 39 -2.37 6.47 -17.29
C LEU A 39 -1.94 5.02 -17.45
N GLU A 40 -0.63 4.80 -17.53
CA GLU A 40 -0.01 3.50 -17.42
C GLU A 40 0.55 3.33 -16.01
N ILE A 41 0.27 2.18 -15.40
CA ILE A 41 0.88 1.75 -14.14
C ILE A 41 1.81 0.59 -14.42
N ARG A 42 3.04 0.72 -13.93
CA ARG A 42 4.05 -0.34 -13.90
C ARG A 42 4.50 -0.59 -12.47
N CYS A 43 4.32 -1.80 -11.95
CA CYS A 43 4.82 -2.18 -10.63
C CYS A 43 6.01 -3.13 -10.75
N PHE A 44 6.99 -2.95 -9.88
CA PHE A 44 8.21 -3.76 -9.87
C PHE A 44 8.48 -4.37 -8.50
N SER A 45 9.28 -5.44 -8.52
CA SER A 45 9.93 -6.04 -7.36
C SER A 45 11.31 -6.50 -7.78
N GLU A 46 12.36 -6.05 -7.09
CA GLU A 46 13.75 -6.35 -7.41
C GLU A 46 14.10 -6.04 -8.88
N ARG A 47 13.58 -4.91 -9.40
CA ARG A 47 13.69 -4.46 -10.81
C ARG A 47 12.95 -5.33 -11.83
N LYS A 48 12.24 -6.37 -11.42
CA LYS A 48 11.39 -7.18 -12.29
C LYS A 48 10.00 -6.57 -12.38
N LEU A 49 9.52 -6.34 -13.60
CA LEU A 49 8.14 -5.92 -13.85
C LEU A 49 7.16 -7.03 -13.45
N LEU A 50 6.22 -6.71 -12.56
CA LEU A 50 5.20 -7.65 -12.09
C LEU A 50 3.81 -7.30 -12.62
N VAL A 51 3.49 -6.00 -12.74
CA VAL A 51 2.20 -5.52 -13.23
C VAL A 51 2.45 -4.42 -14.24
N GLN A 52 1.77 -4.47 -15.39
CA GLN A 52 1.65 -3.38 -16.34
C GLN A 52 0.20 -3.28 -16.78
N LYS A 53 -0.42 -2.12 -16.58
CA LYS A 53 -1.82 -1.87 -16.89
C LYS A 53 -2.01 -0.44 -17.38
N THR A 54 -2.85 -0.27 -18.39
CA THR A 54 -3.39 1.03 -18.78
C THR A 54 -4.73 1.22 -18.08
N ILE A 55 -4.97 2.39 -17.52
CA ILE A 55 -6.19 2.76 -16.82
C ILE A 55 -6.86 3.90 -17.57
N GLY A 56 -8.10 3.68 -17.98
CA GLY A 56 -8.95 4.69 -18.61
C GLY A 56 -9.36 5.79 -17.65
N GLN A 57 -9.96 6.85 -18.20
CA GLN A 57 -10.56 7.91 -17.40
C GLN A 57 -11.66 7.35 -16.48
N MET A 58 -11.64 7.76 -15.21
CA MET A 58 -12.59 7.33 -14.17
C MET A 58 -12.62 5.81 -13.91
N GLU A 59 -11.58 5.09 -14.32
CA GLU A 59 -11.46 3.65 -14.06
C GLU A 59 -10.61 3.38 -12.82
N SER A 60 -10.94 2.28 -12.13
CA SER A 60 -10.20 1.74 -10.99
C SER A 60 -9.66 0.36 -11.34
N ILE A 61 -8.38 0.11 -11.05
CA ILE A 61 -7.75 -1.21 -11.24
C ILE A 61 -7.14 -1.70 -9.94
N LYS A 62 -7.53 -2.92 -9.56
CA LYS A 62 -6.91 -3.67 -8.45
C LYS A 62 -5.49 -4.09 -8.80
N LEU A 63 -4.51 -3.65 -8.01
CA LEU A 63 -3.10 -4.00 -8.16
C LEU A 63 -2.73 -5.29 -7.41
N CYS A 64 -3.35 -5.55 -6.26
CA CYS A 64 -3.07 -6.71 -5.44
C CYS A 64 -4.08 -6.90 -4.29
N GLU A 65 -3.96 -8.06 -3.65
CA GLU A 65 -4.59 -8.39 -2.37
C GLU A 65 -3.54 -9.03 -1.46
N TYR A 66 -3.65 -8.82 -0.15
CA TYR A 66 -2.82 -9.46 0.86
C TYR A 66 -3.60 -9.63 2.17
N THR A 67 -3.08 -10.48 3.06
CA THR A 67 -3.64 -10.63 4.41
C THR A 67 -2.70 -10.02 5.44
N GLY A 68 -3.26 -9.45 6.50
CA GLY A 68 -2.49 -8.86 7.58
C GLY A 68 -3.36 -8.36 8.72
N GLU A 69 -2.72 -8.00 9.83
CA GLU A 69 -3.38 -7.36 10.97
C GLU A 69 -3.77 -5.91 10.66
N PHE A 70 -2.99 -5.25 9.79
CA PHE A 70 -3.15 -3.85 9.42
C PHE A 70 -2.98 -3.64 7.92
N PHE A 71 -3.51 -2.51 7.45
CA PHE A 71 -3.31 -2.04 6.09
C PHE A 71 -1.97 -1.30 5.95
N TYR A 72 -1.13 -1.77 5.03
CA TYR A 72 0.20 -1.24 4.72
C TYR A 72 0.30 -0.62 3.31
N GLY A 73 -0.83 -0.36 2.62
CA GLY A 73 -0.79 0.03 1.22
C GLY A 73 -0.15 -1.03 0.33
N LEU A 74 0.51 -0.60 -0.74
CA LEU A 74 1.20 -1.48 -1.68
C LEU A 74 2.41 -2.21 -1.07
N SER A 75 2.91 -1.76 0.09
CA SER A 75 3.99 -2.45 0.81
C SER A 75 3.63 -3.88 1.24
N GLY A 76 2.33 -4.19 1.38
CA GLY A 76 1.84 -5.54 1.65
C GLY A 76 1.90 -6.48 0.45
N CYS A 77 2.22 -6.00 -0.75
CA CYS A 77 2.00 -6.72 -2.01
C CYS A 77 3.28 -7.17 -2.76
N GLU A 78 4.36 -7.43 -2.04
CA GLU A 78 5.67 -7.88 -2.58
C GLU A 78 6.20 -7.00 -3.74
N LYS A 79 5.88 -5.70 -3.72
CA LYS A 79 6.35 -4.70 -4.67
C LYS A 79 7.28 -3.72 -3.95
N ASP A 80 8.28 -3.21 -4.66
CA ASP A 80 9.24 -2.24 -4.14
C ASP A 80 9.22 -0.89 -4.87
N SER A 81 8.71 -0.85 -6.11
CA SER A 81 8.46 0.40 -6.83
C SER A 81 7.21 0.35 -7.71
N LEU A 82 6.70 1.54 -8.00
CA LEU A 82 5.60 1.80 -8.89
C LEU A 82 5.90 3.02 -9.74
N VAL A 83 5.60 2.93 -11.03
CA VAL A 83 5.65 4.04 -11.98
C VAL A 83 4.22 4.29 -12.45
N ILE A 84 3.78 5.54 -12.36
CA ILE A 84 2.57 6.04 -13.02
C ILE A 84 3.03 6.97 -14.12
N GLN A 85 2.63 6.72 -15.35
CA GLN A 85 3.00 7.54 -16.50
C GLN A 85 1.74 7.94 -17.27
N PHE A 86 1.59 9.23 -17.50
CA PHE A 86 0.55 9.80 -18.34
C PHE A 86 0.99 9.82 -19.81
N GLU A 87 0.03 10.02 -20.73
CA GLU A 87 0.29 10.02 -22.19
C GLU A 87 1.29 11.10 -22.64
N ASN A 88 1.43 12.18 -21.89
CA ASN A 88 2.38 13.25 -22.15
C ASN A 88 3.82 12.92 -21.69
N SER A 89 4.10 11.65 -21.36
CA SER A 89 5.38 11.17 -20.82
C SER A 89 5.79 11.73 -19.47
N LYS A 90 4.88 12.45 -18.79
CA LYS A 90 5.07 12.86 -17.40
C LYS A 90 4.49 11.83 -16.45
N GLY A 91 4.87 11.89 -15.19
CA GLY A 91 4.28 11.05 -14.17
C GLY A 91 5.04 11.03 -12.86
N TYR A 92 4.98 9.87 -12.21
CA TYR A 92 5.51 9.66 -10.88
C TYR A 92 6.22 8.32 -10.75
N ILE A 93 7.30 8.32 -9.98
CA ILE A 93 7.97 7.11 -9.52
C ILE A 93 7.82 7.08 -8.01
N ASP A 94 7.11 6.09 -7.48
CA ASP A 94 7.01 5.84 -6.04
C ASP A 94 7.80 4.59 -5.66
N VAL A 95 8.50 4.64 -4.53
CA VAL A 95 9.37 3.57 -4.04
C VAL A 95 9.06 3.29 -2.57
N ARG A 96 9.04 2.00 -2.21
CA ARG A 96 8.66 1.51 -0.87
C ARG A 96 9.51 2.12 0.24
N LEU A 97 10.81 2.23 0.00
CA LEU A 97 11.72 2.91 0.92
C LEU A 97 11.63 4.40 0.62
N ARG A 98 11.25 5.21 1.61
CA ARG A 98 11.19 6.69 1.55
C ARG A 98 12.58 7.29 1.29
N ASN A 99 13.20 7.00 0.15
CA ASN A 99 14.30 7.78 -0.36
C ASN A 99 13.73 9.15 -0.69
N LYS A 100 13.94 10.10 0.24
CA LYS A 100 13.59 11.51 0.09
C LYS A 100 14.29 12.17 -1.12
N GLU A 101 15.22 11.48 -1.76
CA GLU A 101 15.97 11.93 -2.94
C GLU A 101 15.30 11.61 -4.28
N ASN A 102 14.14 10.95 -4.29
CA ASN A 102 13.43 10.72 -5.55
C ASN A 102 12.64 11.99 -5.93
N ASN A 103 13.18 12.73 -6.90
CA ASN A 103 12.59 13.96 -7.44
C ASN A 103 11.28 13.73 -8.22
N TYR A 104 10.89 12.48 -8.47
CA TYR A 104 9.71 12.12 -9.26
C TYR A 104 8.55 11.59 -8.40
N ARG A 105 8.56 11.79 -7.07
CA ARG A 105 7.46 11.35 -6.20
C ARG A 105 6.27 12.31 -6.30
N PHE A 106 5.11 11.82 -5.88
CA PHE A 106 3.96 12.69 -5.63
C PHE A 106 4.32 13.75 -4.57
N GLU A 107 3.67 14.90 -4.69
CA GLU A 107 3.80 15.98 -3.71
C GLU A 107 3.16 15.62 -2.35
N ASN A 108 3.42 16.43 -1.33
CA ASN A 108 2.79 16.32 0.00
C ASN A 108 2.95 14.96 0.69
N GLU A 109 4.07 14.27 0.44
CA GLU A 109 4.37 12.94 0.96
C GLU A 109 3.37 11.84 0.55
N LYS A 110 2.52 12.09 -0.46
CA LYS A 110 1.57 11.12 -1.00
C LYS A 110 2.31 9.88 -1.51
N SER A 111 1.90 8.70 -1.08
CA SER A 111 2.59 7.46 -1.44
C SER A 111 1.70 6.23 -1.36
N ILE A 112 1.65 5.45 -2.44
CA ILE A 112 0.87 4.21 -2.46
C ILE A 112 1.48 3.13 -1.55
N PHE A 113 2.75 3.26 -1.16
CA PHE A 113 3.45 2.30 -0.29
C PHE A 113 3.23 2.53 1.21
N VAL A 114 2.58 3.63 1.61
CA VAL A 114 2.36 3.94 3.03
C VAL A 114 0.90 4.27 3.25
N GLN A 115 0.33 3.78 4.36
CA GLN A 115 -1.00 4.19 4.80
C GLN A 115 -1.05 5.72 4.99
N GLY A 116 -2.10 6.35 4.49
CA GLY A 116 -2.32 7.78 4.63
C GLY A 116 -3.66 8.22 4.03
N ASN A 117 -3.92 9.52 4.06
CA ASN A 117 -5.21 10.11 3.65
C ASN A 117 -5.46 10.10 2.13
N TRP A 118 -4.48 9.65 1.34
CA TRP A 118 -4.58 9.49 -0.12
C TRP A 118 -5.19 8.14 -0.54
N PHE A 119 -5.61 7.34 0.45
CA PHE A 119 -6.44 6.15 0.21
C PHE A 119 -7.89 6.42 0.61
N GLU A 120 -8.82 6.13 -0.28
CA GLU A 120 -10.23 5.98 0.07
C GLU A 120 -10.48 4.56 0.59
N ASN A 121 -11.11 4.43 1.75
CA ASN A 121 -11.38 3.14 2.41
C ASN A 121 -12.83 2.71 2.20
N MET A 122 -13.04 1.57 1.55
CA MET A 122 -14.33 0.95 1.27
C MET A 122 -14.46 -0.44 1.92
N GLY A 123 -14.08 -0.56 3.20
CA GLY A 123 -14.24 -1.81 3.95
C GLY A 123 -13.20 -2.85 3.56
N ASN A 124 -11.93 -2.53 3.85
CA ASN A 124 -10.72 -3.30 3.51
C ASN A 124 -10.32 -3.28 2.02
N ALA A 125 -11.13 -2.67 1.16
CA ALA A 125 -10.70 -2.24 -0.16
C ALA A 125 -10.20 -0.79 -0.08
N TYR A 126 -8.94 -0.56 -0.46
CA TYR A 126 -8.32 0.75 -0.42
C TYR A 126 -7.95 1.24 -1.82
N GLU A 127 -8.46 2.41 -2.19
CA GLU A 127 -8.22 3.00 -3.49
C GLU A 127 -7.27 4.19 -3.40
N PHE A 128 -6.16 4.10 -4.11
CA PHE A 128 -5.24 5.22 -4.28
C PHE A 128 -5.71 6.09 -5.45
N LEU A 129 -6.12 7.31 -5.17
CA LEU A 129 -6.66 8.23 -6.17
C LEU A 129 -5.53 9.00 -6.87
N VAL A 130 -5.46 8.92 -8.19
CA VAL A 130 -4.67 9.84 -9.04
C VAL A 130 -5.61 10.93 -9.55
N SER A 131 -5.44 12.15 -9.06
CA SER A 131 -6.30 13.29 -9.34
C SER A 131 -5.82 14.10 -10.54
N GLN A 132 -6.70 14.95 -11.06
CA GLN A 132 -6.35 15.91 -12.12
C GLN A 132 -5.21 16.86 -11.71
N GLU A 133 -5.11 17.22 -10.42
CA GLU A 133 -3.99 18.02 -9.89
C GLU A 133 -2.66 17.24 -9.95
N ASP A 134 -2.67 15.93 -9.69
CA ASP A 134 -1.48 15.10 -9.88
C ASP A 134 -1.06 15.07 -11.37
N PHE A 135 -2.01 15.06 -12.31
CA PHE A 135 -1.66 15.13 -13.74
C PHE A 135 -0.99 16.46 -14.10
N GLU A 136 -1.49 17.57 -13.56
CA GLU A 136 -0.99 18.92 -13.84
C GLU A 136 0.40 19.16 -13.24
N ASN A 137 0.67 18.58 -12.08
CA ASN A 137 1.94 18.68 -11.34
C ASN A 137 2.90 17.51 -11.64
N ALA A 138 2.63 16.71 -12.68
CA ALA A 138 3.44 15.55 -13.02
C ALA A 138 4.86 15.93 -13.47
N ASN A 139 5.84 15.10 -13.11
CA ASN A 139 7.24 15.33 -13.46
C ASN A 139 7.58 14.74 -14.83
N GLU A 140 8.50 15.35 -15.58
CA GLU A 140 9.12 14.68 -16.72
C GLU A 140 9.88 13.45 -16.24
N LEU A 141 9.51 12.26 -16.71
CA LEU A 141 10.15 11.02 -16.29
C LEU A 141 11.43 10.76 -17.09
N PRO A 142 12.46 10.13 -16.50
CA PRO A 142 13.63 9.69 -17.26
C PRO A 142 13.24 8.59 -18.25
N GLU A 143 13.89 8.60 -19.42
CA GLU A 143 13.75 7.58 -20.48
C GLU A 143 14.30 6.20 -20.09
#